data_AF-A0A7X1IKB2-F1
#
_entry.id   AF-A0A7X1IKB2-F1
#
_cell.length_a   1.000
_cell.length_b   1.000
_cell.length_c   1.000
_cell.angle_alpha   90.00
_cell.angle_beta   90.00
_cell.angle_gamma   90.00
#
_symmetry.space_group_name_H-M   'P 1'
#
loop_
_entity.id
_entity.type
_entity.pdbx_description
1 polymer ?
#
loop_
_entity_poly.entity_id
_entity_poly.type
_entity_poly.pdbx_seq_one_letter_code
_entity_poly.pdbx_strand_id
1 'polypeptide(L)'
;MAGGGFVKLPDGSVVVALSLPSPPGGEARPGSRVRVLVHAANRQRALTRVRNLGLRAVFLRGNSEPPSPDEVSAALHHPDGLVWRSAPEDETEWWHPIARLLRRPAGAA
;
A
#
# COMPACT_ATOMS: atom_id res chain seq x y z
N MET A 1 -14.81 -15.19 10.63
CA MET A 1 -13.35 -14.99 10.66
C MET A 1 -13.05 -13.72 9.89
N ALA A 2 -12.78 -12.61 10.58
CA ALA A 2 -12.41 -11.36 9.91
C ALA A 2 -11.07 -11.58 9.22
N GLY A 3 -11.08 -11.74 7.90
CA GLY A 3 -9.86 -11.76 7.10
C GLY A 3 -9.14 -10.46 7.38
N GLY A 4 -8.00 -10.50 8.08
CA GLY A 4 -7.15 -9.32 8.16
C GLY A 4 -6.79 -8.91 6.73
N GLY A 5 -6.57 -7.62 6.47
CA GLY A 5 -6.20 -7.09 5.14
C GLY A 5 -4.82 -7.56 4.66
N PHE A 6 -4.62 -8.86 4.56
CA PHE A 6 -3.42 -9.52 4.09
C PHE A 6 -3.76 -10.95 3.65
N VAL A 7 -2.95 -11.50 2.74
CA VAL A 7 -2.95 -12.91 2.39
C VAL A 7 -1.59 -13.52 2.71
N LYS A 8 -1.57 -14.79 3.10
CA LYS A 8 -0.33 -15.56 3.28
C LYS A 8 -0.04 -16.33 2.00
N LEU A 9 1.21 -16.24 1.54
CA LEU A 9 1.69 -16.91 0.35
C LEU A 9 2.24 -18.32 0.68
N PRO A 10 2.37 -19.21 -0.32
CA PRO A 10 2.87 -20.57 -0.12
C PRO A 10 4.31 -20.62 0.44
N ASP A 11 5.12 -19.60 0.15
CA ASP A 11 6.49 -19.44 0.65
C ASP A 11 6.56 -19.00 2.13
N GLY A 12 5.40 -18.73 2.75
CA GLY A 12 5.29 -18.27 4.13
C GLY A 12 5.31 -16.75 4.30
N SER A 13 5.61 -15.99 3.25
CA SER A 13 5.53 -14.53 3.23
C SER A 13 4.07 -14.05 3.16
N VAL A 14 3.86 -12.74 3.25
CA VAL A 14 2.53 -12.13 3.19
C VAL A 14 2.50 -10.96 2.22
N VAL A 15 1.34 -10.75 1.60
CA VAL A 15 0.98 -9.47 0.98
C VAL A 15 -0.05 -8.82 1.87
N VAL A 16 0.26 -7.61 2.36
CA VAL A 16 -0.63 -6.80 3.21
C VAL A 16 -1.19 -5.66 2.39
N ALA A 17 -2.51 -5.50 2.43
CA ALA A 17 -3.22 -4.38 1.84
C ALA A 17 -3.63 -3.37 2.91
N LEU A 18 -3.30 -2.11 2.68
CA LEU A 18 -3.55 -1.01 3.60
C LEU A 18 -4.24 0.13 2.86
N SER A 19 -5.30 0.67 3.44
CA SER A 19 -5.94 1.90 3.00
C SER A 19 -5.45 3.03 3.90
N LEU A 20 -4.55 3.87 3.39
CA LEU A 20 -3.88 4.93 4.15
C LEU A 20 -4.31 6.32 3.65
N PRO A 21 -4.36 7.37 4.49
CA PRO A 21 -4.49 8.72 3.96
C PRO A 21 -3.27 9.07 3.10
N SER A 22 -3.51 9.81 2.01
CA SER A 22 -2.46 10.38 1.17
C SER A 22 -1.52 11.24 2.02
N PRO A 23 -0.18 11.08 1.90
CA PRO A 23 0.76 11.93 2.60
C PRO A 23 0.70 13.39 2.08
N PRO A 24 0.85 14.38 2.97
CA PRO A 24 0.85 15.79 2.56
C PRO A 24 2.02 16.07 1.60
N GLY A 25 1.70 16.60 0.42
CA GLY A 25 2.69 16.93 -0.61
C GLY A 25 3.19 15.75 -1.42
N GLY A 26 2.51 14.60 -1.42
CA GLY A 26 2.76 13.49 -2.35
C GLY A 26 2.06 13.67 -3.70
N GLU A 27 2.24 12.70 -4.60
CA GLU A 27 1.58 12.67 -5.92
C GLU A 27 0.07 12.39 -5.83
N ALA A 28 -0.39 11.73 -4.75
CA ALA A 28 -1.79 11.45 -4.51
C ALA A 28 -2.57 12.71 -4.06
N ARG A 29 -3.83 12.83 -4.52
CA ARG A 29 -4.71 13.98 -4.21
C ARG A 29 -4.74 14.29 -2.70
N PRO A 30 -4.50 15.55 -2.29
CA PRO A 30 -4.61 15.93 -0.88
C PRO A 30 -5.98 15.57 -0.31
N GLY A 31 -6.00 14.91 0.85
CA GLY A 31 -7.23 14.48 1.52
C GLY A 31 -7.84 13.18 0.98
N SER A 32 -7.26 12.54 -0.05
CA SER A 32 -7.71 11.22 -0.50
C SER A 32 -7.09 10.08 0.35
N ARG A 33 -7.62 8.87 0.19
CA ARG A 33 -6.98 7.65 0.69
C ARG A 33 -6.31 6.94 -0.47
N VAL A 34 -5.14 6.35 -0.22
CA VAL A 34 -4.40 5.51 -1.14
C VAL A 34 -4.45 4.06 -0.70
N ARG A 35 -4.49 3.15 -1.66
CA ARG A 35 -4.35 1.71 -1.44
C ARG A 35 -2.88 1.37 -1.57
N VAL A 36 -2.28 0.81 -0.52
CA VAL A 36 -0.87 0.43 -0.45
C VAL A 36 -0.77 -1.07 -0.25
N LEU A 37 0.03 -1.72 -1.08
CA LEU A 37 0.32 -3.14 -0.98
C LEU A 37 1.77 -3.37 -0.58
N VAL A 38 1.96 -4.34 0.31
CA VAL A 38 3.27 -4.65 0.89
C VAL A 38 3.54 -6.14 0.87
N HIS A 39 4.51 -6.56 0.08
CA HIS A 39 5.12 -7.87 0.21
C HIS A 39 6.20 -7.84 1.31
N ALA A 40 6.09 -8.76 2.26
CA ALA A 40 7.03 -8.88 3.37
C ALA A 40 7.00 -10.28 3.97
N ALA A 41 8.05 -10.64 4.73
CA ALA A 41 8.13 -11.93 5.42
C ALA A 41 6.98 -12.16 6.44
N ASN A 42 6.44 -11.10 7.03
CA ASN A 42 5.28 -11.17 7.92
C ASN A 42 4.59 -9.80 8.04
N ARG A 43 3.41 -9.78 8.69
CA ARG A 43 2.61 -8.55 8.84
C ARG A 43 3.35 -7.46 9.62
N GLN A 44 4.08 -7.81 10.68
CA GLN A 44 4.80 -6.83 11.49
C GLN A 44 5.88 -6.11 10.68
N ARG A 45 6.61 -6.85 9.83
CA ARG A 45 7.59 -6.27 8.90
C ARG A 45 6.92 -5.39 7.86
N ALA A 46 5.78 -5.80 7.30
CA ALA A 46 5.01 -4.97 6.38
C ALA A 46 4.64 -3.60 7.00
N LEU A 47 4.08 -3.61 8.22
CA LEU A 47 3.72 -2.39 8.93
C LEU A 47 4.94 -1.53 9.27
N THR A 48 6.07 -2.17 9.60
CA THR A 48 7.33 -1.47 9.88
C THR A 48 7.85 -0.75 8.64
N ARG A 49 7.83 -1.39 7.46
CA ARG A 49 8.24 -0.76 6.20
C ARG A 49 7.43 0.50 5.90
N VAL A 50 6.11 0.41 6.07
CA VAL A 50 5.18 1.54 5.87
C VAL A 50 5.47 2.68 6.85
N ARG A 51 5.68 2.37 8.13
CA ARG A 51 6.02 3.37 9.15
C ARG A 51 7.35 4.07 8.86
N ASN A 52 8.35 3.32 8.39
CA ASN A 52 9.67 3.86 8.04
C ASN A 52 9.61 4.83 6.86
N LEU A 53 8.56 4.77 6.04
CA LEU A 53 8.29 5.72 4.95
C LEU A 53 7.55 6.98 5.40
N GLY A 54 7.31 7.14 6.71
CA GLY A 54 6.60 8.30 7.27
C GLY A 54 5.07 8.22 7.17
N LEU A 55 4.52 7.11 6.67
CA LEU A 55 3.07 6.87 6.61
C LEU A 55 2.54 6.50 8.01
N ARG A 56 2.14 7.53 8.78
CA ARG A 56 1.86 7.45 10.22
C ARG A 56 0.43 7.08 10.61
N ALA A 57 -0.49 6.94 9.66
CA ALA A 57 -1.91 6.68 9.93
C ALA A 57 -2.30 5.20 9.80
N VAL A 58 -1.43 4.29 10.25
CA VAL A 58 -1.69 2.84 10.23
C VAL A 58 -2.56 2.45 11.42
N PHE A 59 -3.77 2.98 11.50
CA PHE A 59 -4.80 2.37 12.32
C PHE A 59 -5.43 1.24 11.51
N LEU A 60 -5.21 0.01 11.98
CA LEU A 60 -5.70 -1.23 11.36
C LEU A 60 -7.23 -1.28 11.14
N ARG A 61 -8.00 -0.31 11.65
CA ARG A 61 -9.47 -0.25 11.57
C ARG A 61 -10.04 -0.18 10.15
N GLY A 62 -9.25 0.21 9.14
CA GLY A 62 -9.69 0.25 7.73
C GLY A 62 -9.13 -0.86 6.85
N ASN A 63 -8.31 -1.76 7.39
CA ASN A 63 -7.56 -2.76 6.62
C ASN A 63 -8.15 -4.15 6.84
N SER A 64 -9.46 -4.27 6.64
CA SER A 64 -10.23 -5.50 6.86
C SER A 64 -10.48 -6.26 5.56
N GLU A 65 -10.13 -5.68 4.42
CA GLU A 65 -10.32 -6.31 3.13
C GLU A 65 -9.02 -6.98 2.67
N PRO A 66 -9.02 -8.31 2.46
CA PRO A 66 -7.85 -9.01 1.95
C PRO A 66 -7.48 -8.50 0.55
N PRO A 67 -6.20 -8.60 0.15
CA PRO A 67 -5.80 -8.22 -1.20
C PRO A 67 -6.46 -9.11 -2.25
N SER A 68 -6.86 -8.52 -3.38
CA SER A 68 -7.31 -9.27 -4.56
C SER A 68 -6.16 -10.04 -5.23
N PRO A 69 -6.43 -11.03 -6.11
CA PRO A 69 -5.36 -11.74 -6.83
C PRO A 69 -4.50 -10.82 -7.72
N ASP A 70 -5.10 -9.79 -8.32
CA ASP A 70 -4.36 -8.77 -9.08
C ASP A 70 -3.46 -7.94 -8.16
N GLU A 71 -4.00 -7.51 -7.01
CA GLU A 71 -3.22 -6.80 -5.97
C GLU A 71 -2.01 -7.64 -5.53
N VAL A 72 -2.20 -8.93 -5.27
CA VAL A 72 -1.11 -9.85 -4.93
C VAL A 72 -0.06 -9.92 -6.05
N SER A 73 -0.51 -10.01 -7.30
CA SER A 73 0.38 -10.08 -8.46
C SER A 73 1.20 -8.79 -8.60
N ALA A 74 0.58 -7.63 -8.47
CA ALA A 74 1.27 -6.34 -8.55
C ALA A 74 2.36 -6.19 -7.48
N ALA A 75 2.07 -6.59 -6.23
CA ALA A 75 3.03 -6.53 -5.14
C ALA A 75 4.23 -7.47 -5.36
N LEU A 76 4.02 -8.65 -5.95
CA LEU A 76 5.07 -9.65 -6.18
C LEU A 76 5.99 -9.33 -7.36
N HIS A 77 5.48 -8.65 -8.38
CA HIS A 77 6.27 -8.29 -9.56
C HIS A 77 7.05 -6.99 -9.39
N HIS A 78 6.77 -6.21 -8.34
CA HIS A 78 7.51 -4.99 -8.07
C HIS A 78 8.82 -5.29 -7.33
N PRO A 79 9.97 -4.74 -7.76
CA PRO A 79 11.28 -5.06 -7.18
C PRO A 79 11.37 -4.73 -5.67
N ASP A 80 10.76 -3.64 -5.25
CA ASP A 80 10.72 -3.27 -3.83
C ASP A 80 9.66 -4.04 -3.03
N GLY A 81 8.76 -4.77 -3.68
CA GLY A 81 7.60 -5.38 -3.03
C GLY A 81 6.67 -4.36 -2.34
N LEU A 82 6.64 -3.12 -2.84
CA LEU A 82 5.86 -2.02 -2.27
C LEU A 82 5.28 -1.13 -3.36
N VAL A 83 3.95 -1.16 -3.50
CA VAL A 83 3.22 -0.41 -4.54
C VAL A 83 2.01 0.31 -3.95
N TRP A 84 1.51 1.31 -4.66
CA TRP A 84 0.33 2.06 -4.27
C TRP A 84 -0.53 2.48 -5.47
N ARG A 85 -1.80 2.82 -5.22
CA ARG A 85 -2.71 3.50 -6.16
C ARG A 85 -3.64 4.47 -5.42
N SER A 86 -4.16 5.46 -6.13
CA SER A 86 -4.98 6.56 -5.58
C SER A 86 -6.44 6.16 -5.35
N ALA A 87 -6.99 5.30 -6.20
CA ALA A 87 -8.35 4.85 -6.17
C ALA A 87 -8.39 3.31 -6.04
N PRO A 88 -8.69 2.77 -4.84
CA PRO A 88 -8.83 1.31 -4.68
C PRO A 88 -9.94 0.72 -5.55
N GLU A 89 -10.96 1.52 -5.85
CA GLU A 89 -12.14 1.16 -6.64
C GLU A 89 -11.86 1.22 -8.16
N ASP A 90 -10.79 1.91 -8.58
CA ASP A 90 -10.47 2.12 -9.99
C ASP A 90 -9.42 1.10 -10.43
N GLU A 91 -9.88 0.08 -11.15
CA GLU A 91 -9.02 -0.96 -11.72
C GLU A 91 -8.27 -0.48 -12.98
N THR A 92 -8.58 0.71 -13.51
CA THR A 92 -7.86 1.30 -14.65
C THR A 92 -6.62 2.08 -14.22
N GLU A 93 -6.52 2.41 -12.94
CA GLU A 93 -5.35 3.07 -12.38
C GLU A 93 -4.19 2.08 -12.23
N TRP A 94 -3.03 2.47 -12.76
CA TRP A 94 -1.84 1.64 -12.74
C TRP A 94 -1.19 1.63 -11.36
N TRP A 95 -0.64 0.49 -10.96
CA TRP A 95 0.17 0.42 -9.75
C TRP A 95 1.42 1.29 -9.86
N HIS A 96 1.63 2.12 -8.85
CA HIS A 96 2.75 3.04 -8.79
C HIS A 96 3.79 2.56 -7.76
N PRO A 97 5.10 2.72 -8.05
CA PRO A 97 6.15 2.55 -7.04
C PRO A 97 5.91 3.48 -5.86
N ILE A 98 6.14 3.02 -4.62
CA ILE A 98 5.92 3.84 -3.42
C ILE A 98 6.70 5.16 -3.43
N ALA A 99 7.85 5.20 -4.13
CA ALA A 99 8.67 6.39 -4.27
C ALA A 99 7.89 7.56 -4.89
N ARG A 100 6.94 7.27 -5.79
CA ARG A 100 6.05 8.28 -6.39
C ARG A 100 5.11 8.91 -5.38
N LEU A 101 4.58 8.11 -4.45
CA LEU A 101 3.71 8.61 -3.39
C LEU A 101 4.42 9.64 -2.51
N LEU A 102 5.71 9.43 -2.25
CA LEU A 102 6.53 10.25 -1.36
C LEU A 102 7.25 11.39 -2.08
N ARG A 103 7.27 11.35 -3.42
CA ARG A 103 7.92 12.39 -4.21
C ARG A 103 7.06 13.63 -4.15
N ARG A 104 7.65 14.73 -3.69
CA ARG A 104 7.02 16.05 -3.78
C ARG A 104 6.86 16.39 -5.25
N PRO A 105 5.64 16.73 -5.75
CA PRO A 105 5.51 17.23 -7.09
C PRO A 105 6.36 18.49 -7.20
N ALA A 106 7.29 18.49 -8.16
CA ALA A 106 8.13 19.64 -8.46
C ALA A 106 7.22 20.73 -9.06
N GLY A 107 6.63 21.57 -8.20
CA GLY A 107 5.68 22.59 -8.63
C GLY A 107 4.84 23.25 -7.54
N ALA A 108 4.92 22.82 -6.27
CA ALA A 108 4.31 23.56 -5.15
C ALA A 108 5.33 24.51 -4.50
N ALA A 109 5.55 25.66 -5.14
CA ALA A 109 6.22 26.84 -4.59
C ALA A 109 5.20 27.99 -4.49
#